data_AF-N6W7Y4-F1
#
_entry.id   AF-N6W7Y4-F1
#
_cell.length_a   1.000
_cell.length_b   1.000
_cell.length_c   1.000
_cell.angle_alpha   90.00
_cell.angle_beta   90.00
_cell.angle_gamma   90.00
#
_symmetry.space_group_name_H-M   'P 1'
#
loop_
_entity.id
_entity.type
_entity.pdbx_description
1 polymer ?
#
loop_
_entity_poly.entity_id
_entity_poly.type
_entity_poly.pdbx_seq_one_letter_code
_entity_poly.pdbx_strand_id
1 'polypeptide(L)'
;MKKADHLQTKCDLRPWERFLVSGSVLDTPEARNGNWDPEVLKEVSGVDRIGSLAVRHTAYIEALDEFAQEASPDVLRPNSWGIAFGHRLKEALEHRCTLWLSVVSADSLDTLEDFIGSELIRIAGPMRADQKIPIALNPVALVTAWSENPEKAHYLRHVLRNADTLRASHRAIAALRRAQVRIRERSRLARLIIDPRFVAYFVVFVYSSLRALPVVLVPGFHGRVWVLWLIDIITAIPYTWGLLALVAGRTFFTRFAGLIVTIVTFVSPYVYFWMHGKNYPPGVTAFVVAMIVGAIALEGIRWLRDRLVARGLREGR
;
A
#
# COMPACT_ATOMS: atom_id res chain seq x y z
N MET A 1 -30.27 -32.81 -4.29
CA MET A 1 -29.46 -31.97 -5.20
C MET A 1 -30.12 -30.60 -5.31
N LYS A 2 -29.80 -29.68 -4.39
CA LYS A 2 -30.32 -28.31 -4.40
C LYS A 2 -29.37 -27.43 -5.21
N LYS A 3 -29.94 -26.75 -6.20
CA LYS A 3 -29.35 -25.75 -7.08
C LYS A 3 -28.67 -24.68 -6.20
N ALA A 4 -27.36 -24.54 -6.30
CA ALA A 4 -26.63 -23.46 -5.67
C ALA A 4 -26.98 -22.15 -6.40
N ASP A 5 -27.58 -21.22 -5.67
CA ASP A 5 -27.86 -19.86 -6.15
C ASP A 5 -26.54 -19.14 -6.46
N HIS A 6 -26.26 -18.99 -7.75
CA HIS A 6 -25.30 -18.01 -8.25
C HIS A 6 -25.90 -16.61 -8.10
N LEU A 7 -25.84 -16.04 -6.89
CA LEU A 7 -25.92 -14.59 -6.71
C LEU A 7 -24.59 -13.96 -7.13
N GLN A 8 -24.36 -13.91 -8.45
CA GLN A 8 -23.36 -13.01 -9.04
C GLN A 8 -23.94 -11.59 -9.08
N THR A 9 -23.86 -10.89 -7.95
CA THR A 9 -24.25 -9.49 -7.82
C THR A 9 -23.24 -8.64 -8.60
N LYS A 10 -23.70 -8.08 -9.72
CA LYS A 10 -22.95 -7.23 -10.65
C LYS A 10 -22.47 -5.96 -9.96
N CYS A 11 -21.17 -5.90 -9.64
CA CYS A 11 -20.44 -4.66 -9.82
C CYS A 11 -20.32 -4.47 -11.35
N ASP A 12 -20.99 -3.46 -11.91
CA ASP A 12 -21.13 -3.19 -13.37
C ASP A 12 -19.83 -2.70 -14.02
N LEU A 13 -18.69 -3.28 -13.64
CA LEU A 13 -17.41 -3.04 -14.29
C LEU A 13 -17.32 -3.84 -15.59
N ARG A 14 -17.02 -3.13 -16.68
CA ARG A 14 -16.68 -3.70 -17.99
C ARG A 14 -15.44 -4.61 -17.86
N PRO A 15 -15.22 -5.59 -18.76
CA PRO A 15 -14.09 -6.51 -18.66
C PRO A 15 -12.71 -5.82 -18.53
N TRP A 16 -12.49 -4.72 -19.26
CA TRP A 16 -11.25 -3.96 -19.16
C TRP A 16 -11.14 -3.16 -17.86
N GLU A 17 -12.26 -2.71 -17.27
CA GLU A 17 -12.27 -2.04 -15.97
C GLU A 17 -11.91 -3.03 -14.86
N ARG A 18 -12.44 -4.26 -14.92
CA ARG A 18 -12.07 -5.36 -14.01
C ARG A 18 -10.59 -5.66 -14.06
N PHE A 19 -10.01 -5.70 -15.26
CA PHE A 19 -8.57 -5.87 -15.41
C PHE A 19 -7.78 -4.73 -14.74
N LEU A 20 -8.20 -3.48 -14.92
CA LEU A 20 -7.51 -2.32 -14.32
C LEU A 20 -7.58 -2.29 -12.79
N VAL A 21 -8.71 -2.71 -12.20
CA VAL A 21 -8.89 -2.73 -10.73
C VAL A 21 -8.37 -4.01 -10.08
N SER A 22 -7.83 -4.97 -10.85
CA SER A 22 -7.30 -6.21 -10.30
C SER A 22 -6.20 -5.97 -9.27
N GLY A 23 -6.22 -6.79 -8.22
CA GLY A 23 -5.37 -6.71 -7.03
C GLY A 23 -5.75 -5.60 -6.06
N SER A 24 -6.82 -4.83 -6.33
CA SER A 24 -7.31 -3.80 -5.41
C SER A 24 -8.28 -4.37 -4.37
N VAL A 25 -8.70 -3.52 -3.43
CA VAL A 25 -9.71 -3.85 -2.42
C VAL A 25 -11.01 -4.39 -3.03
N LEU A 26 -11.37 -3.96 -4.25
CA LEU A 26 -12.55 -4.46 -4.97
C LEU A 26 -12.44 -5.92 -5.38
N ASP A 27 -11.33 -6.63 -5.17
CA ASP A 27 -11.30 -8.07 -5.42
C ASP A 27 -12.09 -8.88 -4.39
N THR A 28 -12.45 -8.29 -3.24
CA THR A 28 -13.29 -8.96 -2.23
C THR A 28 -14.78 -8.61 -2.39
N PRO A 29 -15.69 -9.57 -2.17
CA PRO A 29 -17.12 -9.31 -2.29
C PRO A 29 -17.62 -8.31 -1.24
N GLU A 30 -17.04 -8.30 -0.04
CA GLU A 30 -17.43 -7.41 1.06
C GLU A 30 -17.09 -5.94 0.75
N ALA A 31 -15.94 -5.71 0.09
CA ALA A 31 -15.58 -4.37 -0.39
C ALA A 31 -16.51 -3.89 -1.52
N ARG A 32 -17.00 -4.80 -2.36
CA ARG A 32 -17.94 -4.44 -3.45
C ARG A 32 -19.34 -4.16 -2.96
N ASN A 33 -19.78 -4.73 -1.85
CA ASN A 33 -21.18 -4.68 -1.42
C ASN A 33 -21.40 -3.74 -0.22
N GLY A 34 -20.32 -3.20 0.36
CA GLY A 34 -20.41 -2.45 1.61
C GLY A 34 -20.69 -0.96 1.50
N ASN A 35 -20.82 -0.39 0.29
CA ASN A 35 -21.02 1.05 0.04
C ASN A 35 -20.06 1.92 0.88
N TRP A 36 -18.78 1.87 0.53
CA TRP A 36 -17.72 2.49 1.32
C TRP A 36 -17.39 3.91 0.83
N ASP A 37 -17.05 4.81 1.75
CA ASP A 37 -16.46 6.11 1.45
C ASP A 37 -14.96 5.95 1.11
N PRO A 38 -14.57 6.16 -0.17
CA PRO A 38 -13.18 6.04 -0.60
C PRO A 38 -12.22 6.98 0.12
N GLU A 39 -12.69 8.15 0.55
CA GLU A 39 -11.83 9.15 1.20
C GLU A 39 -11.49 8.71 2.63
N VAL A 40 -12.48 8.20 3.37
CA VAL A 40 -12.25 7.61 4.70
C VAL A 40 -11.32 6.40 4.60
N LEU A 41 -11.54 5.49 3.65
CA LEU A 41 -10.67 4.31 3.50
C LEU A 41 -9.23 4.71 3.16
N LYS A 42 -9.03 5.73 2.33
CA LYS A 42 -7.72 6.28 2.01
C LYS A 42 -7.04 6.86 3.25
N GLU A 43 -7.77 7.64 4.05
CA GLU A 43 -7.28 8.24 5.29
C GLU A 43 -6.86 7.17 6.31
N VAL A 44 -7.76 6.22 6.62
CA VAL A 44 -7.55 5.16 7.62
C VAL A 44 -6.41 4.24 7.23
N SER A 45 -6.37 3.78 5.97
CA SER A 45 -5.30 2.90 5.49
C SER A 45 -3.94 3.61 5.36
N GLY A 46 -3.94 4.94 5.26
CA GLY A 46 -2.74 5.73 5.03
C GLY A 46 -2.15 5.57 3.63
N VAL A 47 -2.93 5.08 2.67
CA VAL A 47 -2.50 5.00 1.26
C VAL A 47 -2.66 6.36 0.57
N ASP A 48 -1.83 6.60 -0.43
CA ASP A 48 -1.83 7.88 -1.17
C ASP A 48 -2.88 7.93 -2.29
N ARG A 49 -3.33 6.74 -2.71
CA ARG A 49 -4.29 6.53 -3.79
C ARG A 49 -5.21 5.39 -3.43
N ILE A 50 -6.51 5.59 -3.56
CA ILE A 50 -7.46 4.51 -3.31
C ILE A 50 -7.26 3.33 -4.26
N GLY A 51 -6.88 3.56 -5.52
CA GLY A 51 -6.57 2.50 -6.46
C GLY A 51 -5.35 1.66 -6.06
N SER A 52 -4.47 2.18 -5.20
CA SER A 52 -3.31 1.44 -4.68
C SER A 52 -3.61 0.59 -3.45
N LEU A 53 -4.82 0.72 -2.87
CA LEU A 53 -5.26 -0.09 -1.75
C LEU A 53 -5.41 -1.54 -2.20
N ALA A 54 -4.43 -2.36 -1.85
CA ALA A 54 -4.34 -3.74 -2.26
C ALA A 54 -5.16 -4.65 -1.34
N VAL A 55 -5.78 -5.67 -1.92
CA VAL A 55 -6.54 -6.69 -1.16
C VAL A 55 -5.70 -7.31 -0.04
N ARG A 56 -4.42 -7.62 -0.30
CA ARG A 56 -3.50 -8.22 0.69
C ARG A 56 -3.22 -7.34 1.92
N HIS A 57 -3.51 -6.04 1.86
CA HIS A 57 -3.33 -5.12 2.99
C HIS A 57 -4.68 -4.74 3.64
N THR A 58 -5.77 -5.39 3.22
CA THR A 58 -7.12 -5.16 3.72
C THR A 58 -7.67 -6.47 4.27
N ALA A 59 -8.41 -6.43 5.36
CA ALA A 59 -9.14 -7.59 5.86
C ALA A 59 -10.57 -7.18 6.22
N TYR A 60 -11.53 -8.06 5.93
CA TYR A 60 -12.89 -7.90 6.42
C TYR A 60 -13.06 -8.72 7.69
N ILE A 61 -13.53 -8.09 8.77
CA ILE A 61 -13.73 -8.70 10.07
C ILE A 61 -15.24 -8.85 10.29
N GLU A 62 -15.80 -9.96 9.82
CA GLU A 62 -17.24 -10.24 9.91
C GLU A 62 -17.72 -10.35 11.36
N ALA A 63 -16.97 -11.07 12.19
CA ALA A 63 -17.33 -11.34 13.58
C ALA A 63 -17.16 -10.13 14.52
N LEU A 64 -16.89 -8.91 14.04
CA LEU A 64 -16.70 -7.75 14.91
C LEU A 64 -18.01 -7.29 15.57
N ASP A 65 -19.13 -7.45 14.86
CA ASP A 65 -20.47 -7.14 15.38
C ASP A 65 -20.88 -8.13 16.48
N GLU A 66 -20.73 -9.43 16.20
CA GLU A 66 -20.96 -10.50 17.19
C GLU A 66 -20.03 -10.36 18.40
N PHE A 67 -18.76 -10.05 18.15
CA PHE A 67 -17.79 -9.77 19.20
C PHE A 67 -18.25 -8.63 20.10
N ALA A 68 -18.78 -7.54 19.56
CA ALA A 68 -19.25 -6.41 20.37
C ALA A 68 -20.49 -6.78 21.20
N GLN A 69 -21.40 -7.59 20.66
CA GLN A 69 -22.61 -8.04 21.36
C GLN A 69 -22.30 -9.04 22.47
N GLU A 70 -21.35 -9.94 22.25
CA GLU A 70 -20.93 -10.97 23.21
C GLU A 70 -19.75 -10.54 24.09
N ALA A 71 -19.17 -9.37 23.82
CA ALA A 71 -18.06 -8.81 24.58
C ALA A 71 -18.49 -8.58 26.02
N SER A 72 -18.15 -9.52 26.90
CA SER A 72 -18.10 -9.27 28.33
C SER A 72 -17.15 -8.10 28.62
N PRO A 73 -17.37 -7.26 29.65
CA PRO A 73 -16.45 -6.18 30.04
C PRO A 73 -14.98 -6.63 30.24
N ASP A 74 -14.73 -7.95 30.32
CA ASP A 74 -13.42 -8.59 30.43
C ASP A 74 -12.74 -8.93 29.09
N VAL A 75 -13.05 -8.30 27.95
CA VAL A 75 -12.40 -8.58 26.63
C VAL A 75 -10.87 -8.51 26.66
N LEU A 76 -10.30 -7.67 27.53
CA LEU A 76 -8.84 -7.56 27.74
C LEU A 76 -8.24 -8.78 28.48
N ARG A 77 -9.08 -9.73 28.92
CA ARG A 77 -8.66 -11.04 29.41
C ARG A 77 -8.63 -12.03 28.25
N PRO A 78 -7.74 -13.05 28.29
CA PRO A 78 -7.65 -14.08 27.26
C PRO A 78 -8.82 -15.08 27.33
N ASN A 79 -10.05 -14.59 27.18
CA ASN A 79 -11.21 -15.40 26.84
C ASN A 79 -11.17 -15.77 25.35
N SER A 80 -12.07 -16.64 24.88
CA SER A 80 -12.07 -17.13 23.48
C SER A 80 -12.07 -15.98 22.46
N TRP A 81 -12.85 -14.93 22.71
CA TRP A 81 -12.96 -13.75 21.85
C TRP A 81 -11.71 -12.87 21.88
N GLY A 82 -11.15 -12.62 23.07
CA GLY A 82 -9.90 -11.89 23.25
C GLY A 82 -8.72 -12.62 22.59
N ILE A 83 -8.66 -13.94 22.62
CA ILE A 83 -7.64 -14.71 21.91
C ILE A 83 -7.84 -14.60 20.39
N ALA A 84 -9.07 -14.74 19.90
CA ALA A 84 -9.38 -14.63 18.47
C ALA A 84 -9.05 -13.25 17.90
N PHE A 85 -9.44 -12.18 18.60
CA PHE A 85 -9.09 -10.81 18.24
C PHE A 85 -7.58 -10.60 18.20
N GLY A 86 -6.88 -11.09 19.23
CA GLY A 86 -5.43 -11.02 19.33
C GLY A 86 -4.72 -11.76 18.20
N HIS A 87 -5.23 -12.93 17.79
CA HIS A 87 -4.72 -13.68 16.65
C HIS A 87 -4.88 -12.91 15.34
N ARG A 88 -6.06 -12.33 15.09
CA ARG A 88 -6.31 -11.48 13.91
C ARG A 88 -5.40 -10.26 13.90
N LEU A 89 -5.21 -9.63 15.06
CA LEU A 89 -4.30 -8.50 15.20
C LEU A 89 -2.86 -8.89 14.90
N LYS A 90 -2.39 -10.04 15.41
CA LYS A 90 -1.07 -10.57 15.11
C LYS A 90 -0.87 -10.80 13.62
N GLU A 91 -1.81 -11.49 12.97
CA GLU A 91 -1.80 -11.75 11.54
C GLU A 91 -1.74 -10.44 10.74
N ALA A 92 -2.55 -9.45 11.11
CA ALA A 92 -2.54 -8.14 10.49
C ALA A 92 -1.16 -7.46 10.56
N LEU A 93 -0.48 -7.52 11.71
CA LEU A 93 0.86 -6.94 11.87
C LEU A 93 1.92 -7.70 11.06
N GLU A 94 1.88 -9.02 11.07
CA GLU A 94 2.83 -9.88 10.35
C GLU A 94 2.68 -9.76 8.82
N HIS A 95 1.48 -9.51 8.33
CA HIS A 95 1.17 -9.35 6.91
C HIS A 95 1.09 -7.91 6.43
N ARG A 96 1.34 -6.94 7.31
CA ARG A 96 1.28 -5.50 7.01
C ARG A 96 -0.10 -5.08 6.49
N CYS A 97 -1.15 -5.67 7.06
CA CYS A 97 -2.52 -5.22 6.88
C CYS A 97 -2.66 -3.82 7.50
N THR A 98 -3.19 -2.89 6.72
CA THR A 98 -3.31 -1.48 7.10
C THR A 98 -4.77 -1.05 7.27
N LEU A 99 -5.72 -1.89 6.89
CA LEU A 99 -7.13 -1.57 6.90
C LEU A 99 -7.95 -2.80 7.29
N TRP A 100 -8.72 -2.67 8.35
CA TRP A 100 -9.81 -3.57 8.66
C TRP A 100 -11.13 -2.91 8.33
N LEU A 101 -12.02 -3.68 7.72
CA LEU A 101 -13.37 -3.30 7.34
C LEU A 101 -14.35 -4.18 8.11
N SER A 102 -15.45 -3.62 8.58
CA SER A 102 -16.54 -4.37 9.17
C SER A 102 -17.86 -3.60 9.04
N VAL A 103 -18.97 -4.27 9.33
CA VAL A 103 -20.31 -3.70 9.30
C VAL A 103 -20.98 -4.10 10.62
N VAL A 104 -21.30 -3.12 11.45
CA VAL A 104 -21.72 -3.33 12.85
C VAL A 104 -23.05 -2.64 13.15
N SER A 105 -23.82 -3.15 14.12
CA SER A 105 -25.01 -2.46 14.61
C SER A 105 -24.66 -1.16 15.36
N ALA A 106 -25.63 -0.26 15.55
CA ALA A 106 -25.43 0.97 16.32
C ALA A 106 -25.03 0.67 17.78
N ASP A 107 -25.69 -0.30 18.42
CA ASP A 107 -25.37 -0.70 19.80
C ASP A 107 -23.96 -1.31 19.92
N SER A 108 -23.55 -2.08 18.91
CA SER A 108 -22.20 -2.63 18.79
C SER A 108 -21.15 -1.52 18.62
N LEU A 109 -21.48 -0.44 17.91
CA LEU A 109 -20.54 0.65 17.65
C LEU A 109 -20.13 1.33 18.96
N ASP A 110 -21.08 1.67 19.83
CA ASP A 110 -20.79 2.29 21.13
C ASP A 110 -19.86 1.41 21.97
N THR A 111 -20.16 0.11 22.02
CA THR A 111 -19.34 -0.89 22.73
C THR A 111 -17.91 -0.99 22.15
N LEU A 112 -17.79 -0.94 20.82
CA LEU A 112 -16.49 -0.96 20.15
C LEU A 112 -15.73 0.34 20.34
N GLU A 113 -16.37 1.49 20.37
CA GLU A 113 -15.73 2.78 20.62
C GLU A 113 -15.17 2.85 22.04
N ASP A 114 -15.88 2.32 23.04
CA ASP A 114 -15.39 2.20 24.41
C ASP A 114 -14.18 1.25 24.51
N PHE A 115 -14.26 0.10 23.84
CA PHE A 115 -13.20 -0.91 23.89
C PHE A 115 -11.95 -0.54 23.07
N ILE A 116 -12.13 -0.18 21.80
CA ILE A 116 -11.06 0.13 20.85
C ILE A 116 -10.53 1.54 21.12
N GLY A 117 -11.43 2.51 21.24
CA GLY A 117 -11.18 3.94 21.30
C GLY A 117 -11.88 4.66 20.14
N SER A 118 -12.71 5.65 20.47
CA SER A 118 -13.54 6.40 19.51
C SER A 118 -12.75 7.02 18.35
N GLU A 119 -11.52 7.50 18.58
CA GLU A 119 -10.69 8.10 17.52
C GLU A 119 -10.15 7.10 16.50
N LEU A 120 -10.15 5.80 16.83
CA LEU A 120 -9.56 4.75 15.99
C LEU A 120 -10.56 4.09 15.04
N ILE A 121 -11.85 4.15 15.39
CA ILE A 121 -12.94 3.67 14.56
C ILE A 121 -13.41 4.83 13.69
N ARG A 122 -13.57 4.60 12.39
CA ARG A 122 -14.09 5.59 11.46
C ARG A 122 -15.29 5.02 10.73
N ILE A 123 -16.40 5.73 10.78
CA ILE A 123 -17.57 5.44 9.96
C ILE A 123 -17.15 5.62 8.49
N ALA A 124 -17.24 4.53 7.73
CA ALA A 124 -16.66 4.40 6.41
C ALA A 124 -17.72 4.21 5.33
N GLY A 125 -18.97 4.58 5.59
CA GLY A 125 -20.08 4.50 4.66
C GLY A 125 -21.40 4.93 5.32
N PRO A 126 -22.48 5.11 4.53
CA PRO A 126 -23.80 5.38 5.09
C PRO A 126 -24.37 4.14 5.80
N MET A 127 -25.33 4.36 6.69
CA MET A 127 -26.10 3.25 7.30
C MET A 127 -26.80 2.45 6.21
N ARG A 128 -26.67 1.12 6.28
CA ARG A 128 -27.22 0.18 5.32
C ARG A 128 -28.70 -0.11 5.63
N ALA A 129 -29.38 -0.77 4.69
CA ALA A 129 -30.80 -1.12 4.82
C ALA A 129 -31.08 -2.08 6.00
N ASP A 130 -30.09 -2.87 6.40
CA ASP A 130 -30.11 -3.76 7.57
C ASP A 130 -29.79 -3.03 8.89
N GLN A 131 -29.79 -1.69 8.89
CA GLN A 131 -29.45 -0.82 10.03
C GLN A 131 -28.01 -0.99 10.55
N LYS A 132 -27.13 -1.63 9.77
CA LYS A 132 -25.72 -1.73 10.13
C LYS A 132 -24.90 -0.61 9.51
N ILE A 133 -23.84 -0.23 10.20
CA ILE A 133 -22.95 0.88 9.89
C ILE A 133 -21.61 0.32 9.41
N PRO A 134 -21.17 0.64 8.18
CA PRO A 134 -19.84 0.30 7.71
C PRO A 134 -18.77 1.07 8.49
N ILE A 135 -17.83 0.35 9.08
CA ILE A 135 -16.72 0.93 9.84
C ILE A 135 -15.36 0.47 9.30
N ALA A 136 -14.36 1.32 9.49
CA ALA A 136 -12.98 1.06 9.14
C ALA A 136 -12.07 1.39 10.33
N LEU A 137 -11.03 0.57 10.53
CA LEU A 137 -9.96 0.88 11.47
C LEU A 137 -8.59 0.44 10.94
N ASN A 138 -7.53 1.00 11.51
CA ASN A 138 -6.16 0.64 11.16
C ASN A 138 -5.52 -0.17 12.31
N PRO A 139 -5.20 -1.46 12.12
CA PRO A 139 -4.64 -2.30 13.18
C PRO A 139 -3.26 -1.82 13.68
N VAL A 140 -2.50 -1.11 12.84
CA VAL A 140 -1.22 -0.50 13.29
C VAL A 140 -1.48 0.72 14.16
N ALA A 141 -2.48 1.54 13.83
CA ALA A 141 -2.89 2.67 14.67
C ALA A 141 -3.43 2.17 16.02
N LEU A 142 -4.23 1.11 16.00
CA LEU A 142 -4.74 0.43 17.19
C LEU A 142 -3.62 0.00 18.14
N VAL A 143 -2.66 -0.77 17.65
CA VAL A 143 -1.54 -1.25 18.48
C VAL A 143 -0.67 -0.10 18.96
N THR A 144 -0.55 0.98 18.18
CA THR A 144 0.16 2.18 18.58
C THR A 144 -0.52 2.85 19.77
N ALA A 145 -1.81 3.14 19.68
CA ALA A 145 -2.58 3.74 20.76
C ALA A 145 -2.63 2.84 22.01
N TRP A 146 -2.88 1.54 21.83
CA TRP A 146 -2.93 0.59 22.94
C TRP A 146 -1.57 0.36 23.61
N SER A 147 -0.45 0.63 22.91
CA SER A 147 0.88 0.55 23.52
C SER A 147 1.15 1.64 24.56
N GLU A 148 0.34 2.70 24.58
CA GLU A 148 0.48 3.82 25.51
C GLU A 148 -0.34 3.63 26.79
N ASN A 149 -1.39 2.79 26.74
CA ASN A 149 -2.21 2.45 27.90
C ASN A 149 -1.66 1.18 28.59
N PRO A 150 -1.31 1.21 29.89
CA PRO A 150 -0.72 0.07 30.60
C PRO A 150 -1.56 -1.22 30.58
N GLU A 151 -2.89 -1.11 30.69
CA GLU A 151 -3.80 -2.28 30.70
C GLU A 151 -3.89 -2.91 29.32
N LYS A 152 -4.08 -2.09 28.28
CA LYS A 152 -4.12 -2.57 26.89
C LYS A 152 -2.76 -3.11 26.46
N ALA A 153 -1.66 -2.50 26.90
CA ALA A 153 -0.30 -3.01 26.70
C ALA A 153 -0.08 -4.37 27.37
N HIS A 154 -0.69 -4.65 28.53
CA HIS A 154 -0.66 -5.98 29.13
C HIS A 154 -1.34 -7.04 28.24
N TYR A 155 -2.52 -6.72 27.72
CA TYR A 155 -3.21 -7.59 26.75
C TYR A 155 -2.36 -7.84 25.50
N LEU A 156 -1.77 -6.78 24.91
CA LEU A 156 -0.88 -6.90 23.74
C LEU A 156 0.31 -7.83 23.99
N ARG A 157 0.94 -7.77 25.18
CA ARG A 157 2.04 -8.67 25.56
C ARG A 157 1.64 -10.14 25.55
N HIS A 158 0.41 -10.42 25.94
CA HIS A 158 -0.11 -11.77 25.97
C HIS A 158 -0.42 -12.29 24.57
N VAL A 159 -1.22 -11.55 23.80
CA VAL A 159 -1.76 -12.06 22.53
C VAL A 159 -0.81 -11.93 21.34
N LEU A 160 0.11 -10.94 21.35
CA LEU A 160 1.05 -10.70 20.26
C LEU A 160 2.41 -11.37 20.48
N ARG A 161 2.48 -12.32 21.41
CA ARG A 161 3.73 -13.06 21.69
C ARG A 161 4.25 -13.75 20.43
N ASN A 162 5.55 -13.66 20.23
CA ASN A 162 6.28 -14.21 19.09
C ASN A 162 5.82 -13.65 17.73
N ALA A 163 5.25 -12.44 17.69
CA ALA A 163 4.98 -11.76 16.42
C ALA A 163 6.26 -11.60 15.58
N ASP A 164 6.20 -11.99 14.31
CA ASP A 164 7.32 -11.86 13.38
C ASP A 164 7.43 -10.44 12.83
N THR A 165 8.62 -9.85 12.97
CA THR A 165 8.89 -8.47 12.54
C THR A 165 9.32 -8.34 11.08
N LEU A 166 9.42 -9.44 10.33
CA LEU A 166 9.96 -9.45 8.96
C LEU A 166 9.30 -8.42 8.04
N ARG A 167 7.96 -8.39 8.00
CA ARG A 167 7.18 -7.45 7.16
C ARG A 167 6.48 -6.35 7.97
N ALA A 168 6.55 -6.43 9.31
CA ALA A 168 5.95 -5.45 10.19
C ALA A 168 6.48 -4.04 9.90
N SER A 169 5.60 -3.05 9.98
CA SER A 169 5.96 -1.65 9.78
C SER A 169 6.87 -1.14 10.92
N HIS A 170 7.65 -0.08 10.67
CA HIS A 170 8.47 0.53 11.73
C HIS A 170 7.61 1.01 12.91
N ARG A 171 6.42 1.57 12.62
CA ARG A 171 5.46 2.01 13.66
C ARG A 171 4.96 0.83 14.50
N ALA A 172 4.58 -0.27 13.86
CA ALA A 172 4.17 -1.49 14.57
C ALA A 172 5.29 -2.02 15.47
N ILE A 173 6.52 -2.11 14.98
CA ILE A 173 7.66 -2.59 15.79
C ILE A 173 7.93 -1.65 16.97
N ALA A 174 7.86 -0.33 16.77
CA ALA A 174 8.03 0.64 17.84
C ALA A 174 6.93 0.49 18.91
N ALA A 175 5.67 0.32 18.51
CA ALA A 175 4.55 0.09 19.41
C ALA A 175 4.68 -1.23 20.19
N LEU A 176 5.07 -2.32 19.52
CA LEU A 176 5.30 -3.62 20.17
C LEU A 176 6.45 -3.55 21.19
N ARG A 177 7.53 -2.82 20.88
CA ARG A 177 8.63 -2.58 21.82
C ARG A 177 8.19 -1.74 23.01
N ARG A 178 7.39 -0.69 22.79
CA ARG A 178 6.83 0.16 23.86
C ARG A 178 5.95 -0.64 24.79
N ALA A 179 5.08 -1.49 24.25
CA ALA A 179 4.26 -2.41 25.01
C ALA A 179 5.06 -3.58 25.62
N GLN A 180 6.37 -3.67 25.42
CA GLN A 180 7.24 -4.77 25.90
C GLN A 180 6.79 -6.17 25.44
N VAL A 181 6.22 -6.27 24.24
CA VAL A 181 5.84 -7.55 23.63
C VAL A 181 7.10 -8.34 23.28
N ARG A 182 7.13 -9.63 23.63
CA ARG A 182 8.21 -10.54 23.20
C ARG A 182 8.06 -10.87 21.71
N ILE A 183 8.71 -10.07 20.86
CA ILE A 183 8.70 -10.18 19.40
C ILE A 183 9.85 -11.03 18.86
N ARG A 184 9.66 -11.67 17.70
CA ARG A 184 10.74 -12.31 16.96
C ARG A 184 11.41 -11.25 16.07
N GLU A 185 12.44 -10.62 16.61
CA GLU A 185 13.19 -9.61 15.87
C GLU A 185 13.96 -10.22 14.70
N ARG A 186 13.79 -9.64 13.51
CA ARG A 186 14.55 -9.96 12.30
C ARG A 186 15.62 -8.91 12.10
N SER A 187 16.78 -9.33 11.59
CA SER A 187 17.89 -8.42 11.33
C SER A 187 17.48 -7.31 10.35
N ARG A 188 18.07 -6.13 10.52
CA ARG A 188 17.80 -4.98 9.63
C ARG A 188 18.10 -5.32 8.16
N LEU A 189 19.15 -6.11 7.91
CA LEU A 189 19.55 -6.56 6.58
C LEU A 189 18.49 -7.48 5.94
N ALA A 190 17.96 -8.45 6.68
CA ALA A 190 16.92 -9.34 6.16
C ALA A 190 15.65 -8.57 5.76
N ARG A 191 15.28 -7.54 6.55
CA ARG A 191 14.16 -6.66 6.23
C ARG A 191 14.45 -5.75 5.03
N LEU A 192 15.68 -5.28 4.90
CA LEU A 192 16.12 -4.42 3.80
C LEU A 192 16.03 -5.15 2.46
N ILE A 193 16.48 -6.40 2.38
CA ILE A 193 16.47 -7.21 1.15
C ILE A 193 15.04 -7.48 0.64
N ILE A 194 14.05 -7.50 1.54
CA ILE A 194 12.65 -7.73 1.20
C ILE A 194 11.90 -6.41 0.95
N ASP A 195 12.44 -5.26 1.37
CA ASP A 195 11.83 -3.96 1.12
C ASP A 195 11.83 -3.67 -0.40
N PRO A 196 10.65 -3.57 -1.05
CA PRO A 196 10.57 -3.31 -2.48
C PRO A 196 11.28 -2.01 -2.90
N ARG A 197 11.35 -1.01 -2.01
CA ARG A 197 12.05 0.25 -2.31
C ARG A 197 13.55 0.00 -2.43
N PHE A 198 14.14 -0.70 -1.46
CA PHE A 198 15.56 -1.02 -1.50
C PHE A 198 15.89 -1.88 -2.73
N VAL A 199 15.08 -2.89 -3.02
CA VAL A 199 15.25 -3.72 -4.22
C VAL A 199 15.23 -2.87 -5.49
N ALA A 200 14.30 -1.92 -5.61
CA ALA A 200 14.23 -1.01 -6.77
C ALA A 200 15.50 -0.15 -6.90
N TYR A 201 15.96 0.50 -5.82
CA TYR A 201 17.21 1.27 -5.83
C TYR A 201 18.41 0.40 -6.17
N PHE A 202 18.50 -0.78 -5.58
CA PHE A 202 19.61 -1.70 -5.82
C PHE A 202 19.66 -2.17 -7.27
N VAL A 203 18.53 -2.58 -7.84
CA VAL A 203 18.43 -3.02 -9.24
C VAL A 203 18.81 -1.88 -10.20
N VAL A 204 18.26 -0.68 -10.00
CA VAL A 204 18.59 0.48 -10.84
C VAL A 204 20.07 0.84 -10.71
N PHE A 205 20.62 0.84 -9.50
CA PHE A 205 22.03 1.14 -9.26
C PHE A 205 22.95 0.13 -9.96
N VAL A 206 22.67 -1.18 -9.85
CA VAL A 206 23.44 -2.23 -10.52
C VAL A 206 23.36 -2.06 -12.04
N TYR A 207 22.16 -1.87 -12.60
CA TYR A 207 21.98 -1.62 -14.03
C TYR A 207 22.77 -0.40 -14.50
N SER A 208 22.64 0.71 -13.78
CA SER A 208 23.32 1.98 -14.10
C SER A 208 24.84 1.85 -14.04
N SER A 209 25.36 1.07 -13.10
CA SER A 209 26.81 0.82 -12.97
C SER A 209 27.36 0.00 -14.14
N LEU A 210 26.55 -0.91 -14.70
CA LEU A 210 26.94 -1.79 -15.81
C LEU A 210 26.75 -1.15 -17.19
N ARG A 211 25.91 -0.11 -17.30
CA ARG A 211 25.50 0.48 -18.59
C ARG A 211 26.63 1.08 -19.42
N ALA A 212 27.72 1.50 -18.79
CA ALA A 212 28.87 2.05 -19.50
C ALA A 212 29.73 0.98 -20.21
N LEU A 213 29.59 -0.31 -19.85
CA LEU A 213 30.42 -1.39 -20.39
C LEU A 213 30.29 -1.57 -21.92
N PRO A 214 29.07 -1.61 -22.51
CA PRO A 214 28.94 -1.78 -23.96
C PRO A 214 29.47 -0.58 -24.76
N VAL A 215 29.45 0.63 -24.19
CA VAL A 215 29.86 1.86 -24.88
C VAL A 215 31.36 1.87 -25.16
N VAL A 216 32.17 1.21 -24.33
CA VAL A 216 33.62 1.03 -24.56
C VAL A 216 33.90 0.31 -25.88
N LEU A 217 32.95 -0.49 -26.37
CA LEU A 217 33.09 -1.32 -27.56
C LEU A 217 32.54 -0.64 -28.84
N VAL A 218 31.97 0.57 -28.74
CA VAL A 218 31.36 1.26 -29.90
C VAL A 218 32.41 2.07 -30.66
N PRO A 219 32.72 1.75 -31.93
CA PRO A 219 33.82 2.39 -32.67
C PRO A 219 33.67 3.89 -32.95
N GLY A 220 32.48 4.47 -32.75
CA GLY A 220 32.15 5.86 -33.09
C GLY A 220 32.04 6.84 -31.92
N PHE A 221 32.34 6.42 -30.68
CA PHE A 221 32.21 7.30 -29.51
C PHE A 221 33.56 7.92 -29.13
N HIS A 222 33.67 9.24 -29.25
CA HIS A 222 34.90 9.99 -28.93
C HIS A 222 34.90 10.64 -27.53
N GLY A 223 33.84 10.45 -26.73
CA GLY A 223 33.73 11.02 -25.39
C GLY A 223 34.46 10.22 -24.31
N ARG A 224 34.65 10.83 -23.14
CA ARG A 224 35.18 10.14 -21.95
C ARG A 224 34.13 9.20 -21.35
N VAL A 225 34.33 7.89 -21.45
CA VAL A 225 33.40 6.87 -20.92
C VAL A 225 33.16 7.02 -19.42
N TRP A 226 34.20 7.37 -18.64
CA TRP A 226 34.07 7.61 -17.19
C TRP A 226 33.11 8.77 -16.85
N VAL A 227 32.96 9.77 -17.74
CA VAL A 227 32.00 10.87 -17.53
C VAL A 227 30.58 10.37 -17.69
N LEU A 228 30.30 9.54 -18.71
CA LEU A 228 29.00 8.88 -18.86
C LEU A 228 28.68 7.99 -17.67
N TRP A 229 29.64 7.16 -17.25
CA TRP A 229 29.48 6.30 -16.09
C TRP A 229 29.19 7.09 -14.79
N LEU A 230 29.85 8.23 -14.61
CA LEU A 230 29.60 9.11 -13.46
C LEU A 230 28.20 9.74 -13.51
N ILE A 231 27.77 10.23 -14.68
CA ILE A 231 26.40 10.75 -14.89
C ILE A 231 25.39 9.67 -14.53
N ASP A 232 25.61 8.44 -14.98
CA ASP A 232 24.73 7.31 -14.74
C ASP A 232 24.61 7.00 -13.24
N ILE A 233 25.72 6.89 -12.52
CA ILE A 233 25.71 6.62 -11.08
C ILE A 233 25.03 7.75 -10.29
N ILE A 234 25.37 9.00 -10.60
CA ILE A 234 24.80 10.16 -9.90
C ILE A 234 23.30 10.27 -10.17
N THR A 235 22.85 9.94 -11.39
CA THR A 235 21.43 10.05 -11.77
C THR A 235 20.59 8.86 -11.29
N ALA A 236 21.17 7.71 -10.97
CA ALA A 236 20.44 6.52 -10.53
C ALA A 236 19.58 6.74 -9.27
N ILE A 237 20.11 7.46 -8.28
CA ILE A 237 19.40 7.77 -7.03
C ILE A 237 18.20 8.70 -7.29
N PRO A 238 18.37 9.91 -7.86
CA PRO A 238 17.25 10.80 -8.13
C PRO A 238 16.26 10.20 -9.15
N TYR A 239 16.73 9.42 -10.13
CA TYR A 239 15.85 8.71 -11.06
C TYR A 239 14.92 7.73 -10.35
N THR A 240 15.47 6.87 -9.48
CA THR A 240 14.68 5.89 -8.73
C THR A 240 13.71 6.58 -7.78
N TRP A 241 14.17 7.64 -7.11
CA TRP A 241 13.29 8.48 -6.30
C TRP A 241 12.15 9.05 -7.14
N GLY A 242 12.46 9.61 -8.32
CA GLY A 242 11.46 10.18 -9.22
C GLY A 242 10.41 9.15 -9.64
N LEU A 243 10.84 7.93 -9.95
CA LEU A 243 9.94 6.83 -10.30
C LEU A 243 9.05 6.44 -9.11
N LEU A 244 9.62 6.30 -7.91
CA LEU A 244 8.87 6.00 -6.70
C LEU A 244 7.91 7.13 -6.32
N ALA A 245 8.30 8.39 -6.47
CA ALA A 245 7.48 9.56 -6.19
C ALA A 245 6.33 9.69 -7.20
N LEU A 246 6.58 9.43 -8.48
CA LEU A 246 5.57 9.34 -9.53
C LEU A 246 4.53 8.25 -9.21
N VAL A 247 5.00 7.07 -8.76
CA VAL A 247 4.14 5.90 -8.53
C VAL A 247 3.39 5.97 -7.20
N ALA A 248 4.09 6.31 -6.13
CA ALA A 248 3.66 6.14 -4.75
C ALA A 248 3.80 7.45 -3.95
N GLY A 249 3.79 8.61 -4.61
CA GLY A 249 3.79 9.90 -3.93
C GLY A 249 2.43 10.25 -3.35
N ARG A 250 2.43 10.92 -2.19
CA ARG A 250 1.21 11.34 -1.47
C ARG A 250 0.46 12.47 -2.11
N THR A 251 1.17 13.45 -2.63
CA THR A 251 0.56 14.65 -3.21
C THR A 251 0.76 14.68 -4.73
N PHE A 252 -0.12 15.41 -5.41
CA PHE A 252 0.05 15.72 -6.83
C PHE A 252 1.43 16.35 -7.11
N PHE A 253 1.87 17.29 -6.26
CA PHE A 253 3.16 17.95 -6.40
C PHE A 253 4.34 16.98 -6.27
N THR A 254 4.30 16.04 -5.32
CA THR A 254 5.36 15.04 -5.18
C THR A 254 5.45 14.15 -6.42
N ARG A 255 4.31 13.79 -7.01
CA ARG A 255 4.25 12.97 -8.24
C ARG A 255 4.74 13.74 -9.46
N PHE A 256 4.34 15.00 -9.59
CA PHE A 256 4.77 15.88 -10.68
C PHE A 256 6.27 16.18 -10.60
N ALA A 257 6.79 16.48 -9.41
CA ALA A 257 8.22 16.59 -9.19
C ALA A 257 8.94 15.28 -9.52
N GLY A 258 8.37 14.13 -9.12
CA GLY A 258 8.88 12.81 -9.48
C GLY A 258 8.97 12.61 -10.99
N LEU A 259 7.91 12.96 -11.73
CA LEU A 259 7.87 12.91 -13.20
C LEU A 259 8.99 13.75 -13.83
N ILE A 260 9.13 15.01 -13.40
CA ILE A 260 10.16 15.92 -13.92
C ILE A 260 11.54 15.34 -13.64
N VAL A 261 11.81 14.90 -12.41
CA VAL A 261 13.11 14.34 -12.04
C VAL A 261 13.41 13.09 -12.86
N THR A 262 12.44 12.19 -13.05
CA THR A 262 12.59 11.01 -13.90
C THR A 262 12.92 11.39 -15.34
N ILE A 263 12.22 12.37 -15.91
CA ILE A 263 12.50 12.82 -17.29
C ILE A 263 13.90 13.41 -17.39
N VAL A 264 14.25 14.34 -16.51
CA VAL A 264 15.55 15.03 -16.54
C VAL A 264 16.70 14.03 -16.37
N THR A 265 16.64 13.19 -15.34
CA THR A 265 17.68 12.17 -15.07
C THR A 265 17.79 11.13 -16.18
N PHE A 266 16.67 10.72 -16.78
CA PHE A 266 16.66 9.78 -17.89
C PHE A 266 17.26 10.37 -19.18
N VAL A 267 16.93 11.63 -19.49
CA VAL A 267 17.36 12.30 -20.72
C VAL A 267 18.81 12.79 -20.64
N SER A 268 19.35 13.01 -19.43
CA SER A 268 20.68 13.61 -19.22
C SER A 268 21.84 12.89 -19.95
N PRO A 269 21.97 11.55 -19.91
CA PRO A 269 23.00 10.83 -20.67
C PRO A 269 22.85 11.00 -22.19
N TYR A 270 21.61 11.07 -22.69
CA TYR A 270 21.33 11.23 -24.12
C TYR A 270 21.64 12.64 -24.62
N VAL A 271 21.40 13.66 -23.80
CA VAL A 271 21.81 15.05 -24.11
C VAL A 271 23.32 15.13 -24.24
N TYR A 272 24.07 14.50 -23.32
CA TYR A 272 25.52 14.45 -23.40
C TYR A 272 26.00 13.73 -24.68
N PHE A 273 25.37 12.61 -25.02
CA PHE A 273 25.66 11.87 -26.25
C PHE A 273 25.33 12.68 -27.51
N TRP A 274 24.22 13.44 -27.51
CA TRP A 274 23.82 14.30 -28.63
C TRP A 274 24.81 15.44 -28.85
N MET A 275 25.29 16.08 -27.79
CA MET A 275 26.29 17.15 -27.88
C MET A 275 27.64 16.69 -28.43
N HIS A 276 28.00 15.41 -28.28
CA HIS A 276 29.35 14.90 -28.61
C HIS A 276 29.38 13.85 -29.73
N GLY A 277 28.24 13.44 -30.28
CA GLY A 277 28.13 12.46 -31.37
C GLY A 277 27.87 13.10 -32.74
N LYS A 278 28.53 12.60 -33.79
CA LYS A 278 28.16 12.92 -35.20
C LYS A 278 27.08 11.93 -35.66
N ASN A 279 26.05 12.41 -36.37
CA ASN A 279 24.92 11.62 -36.91
C ASN A 279 24.11 10.85 -35.84
N TYR A 280 23.47 11.58 -34.93
CA TYR A 280 22.58 11.00 -33.93
C TYR A 280 21.41 10.24 -34.59
N PRO A 281 21.22 8.94 -34.33
CA PRO A 281 20.17 8.16 -34.97
C PRO A 281 18.77 8.68 -34.56
N PRO A 282 17.89 9.03 -35.50
CA PRO A 282 16.54 9.52 -35.19
C PRO A 282 15.72 8.58 -34.30
N GLY A 283 16.03 7.28 -34.35
CA GLY A 283 15.39 6.24 -33.52
C GLY A 283 15.55 6.44 -32.02
N VAL A 284 16.66 7.06 -31.56
CA VAL A 284 16.85 7.31 -30.12
C VAL A 284 15.94 8.43 -29.64
N THR A 285 15.75 9.49 -30.43
CA THR A 285 14.77 10.55 -30.15
C THR A 285 13.36 9.96 -30.09
N ALA A 286 12.99 9.12 -31.07
CA ALA A 286 11.70 8.45 -31.07
C ALA A 286 11.49 7.57 -29.82
N PHE A 287 12.52 6.86 -29.36
CA PHE A 287 12.47 6.06 -28.15
C PHE A 287 12.29 6.91 -26.88
N VAL A 288 13.03 8.01 -26.75
CA VAL A 288 12.89 8.94 -25.61
C VAL A 288 11.47 9.54 -25.58
N VAL A 289 10.96 9.99 -26.73
CA VAL A 289 9.58 10.51 -26.84
C VAL A 289 8.56 9.43 -26.47
N ALA A 290 8.71 8.20 -26.98
CA ALA A 290 7.82 7.10 -26.66
C ALA A 290 7.80 6.78 -25.15
N MET A 291 8.95 6.83 -24.49
CA MET A 291 9.04 6.63 -23.03
C MET A 291 8.36 7.76 -22.24
N ILE A 292 8.52 9.02 -22.64
CA ILE A 292 7.84 10.15 -22.00
C ILE A 292 6.32 10.00 -22.15
N VAL A 293 5.85 9.71 -23.37
CA VAL A 293 4.43 9.45 -23.65
C VAL A 293 3.93 8.26 -22.81
N GLY A 294 4.72 7.19 -22.71
CA GLY A 294 4.41 6.02 -21.89
C GLY A 294 4.29 6.35 -20.40
N ALA A 295 5.16 7.20 -19.85
CA ALA A 295 5.08 7.64 -18.46
C ALA A 295 3.82 8.44 -18.17
N ILE A 296 3.43 9.35 -19.08
CA ILE A 296 2.19 10.12 -19.01
C ILE A 296 0.97 9.19 -19.10
N ALA A 297 0.99 8.24 -20.04
CA ALA A 297 -0.09 7.26 -20.20
C ALA A 297 -0.26 6.39 -18.95
N LEU A 298 0.84 5.92 -18.34
CA LEU A 298 0.83 5.16 -17.10
C LEU A 298 0.15 5.93 -15.95
N GLU A 299 0.44 7.22 -15.81
CA GLU A 299 -0.20 8.09 -14.82
C GLU A 299 -1.71 8.24 -15.10
N GLY A 300 -2.08 8.42 -16.38
CA GLY A 300 -3.48 8.44 -16.79
C GLY A 300 -4.23 7.14 -16.46
N ILE A 301 -3.61 5.98 -16.69
CA ILE A 301 -4.17 4.67 -16.35
C ILE A 301 -4.37 4.53 -14.84
N ARG A 302 -3.42 4.99 -14.02
CA ARG A 302 -3.53 4.95 -12.55
C ARG A 302 -4.62 5.85 -12.02
N TRP A 303 -4.73 7.05 -12.56
CA TRP A 303 -5.82 7.95 -12.23
C TRP A 303 -7.19 7.36 -12.62
N LEU A 304 -7.26 6.67 -13.76
CA LEU A 304 -8.47 5.96 -14.16
C LEU A 304 -8.80 4.82 -13.18
N ARG A 305 -7.80 4.03 -12.79
CA ARG A 305 -7.93 3.00 -11.75
C ARG A 305 -8.43 3.60 -10.43
N ASP A 306 -7.91 4.75 -9.99
CA ASP A 306 -8.36 5.43 -8.77
C ASP A 306 -9.86 5.78 -8.85
N ARG A 307 -10.31 6.31 -9.99
CA ARG A 307 -11.73 6.62 -10.22
C ARG A 307 -12.61 5.38 -10.28
N LEU A 308 -12.15 4.31 -10.91
CA LEU A 308 -12.89 3.05 -11.00
C LEU A 308 -13.02 2.38 -9.62
N VAL A 309 -11.95 2.36 -8.83
CA VAL A 309 -11.98 1.81 -7.47
C VAL A 309 -12.89 2.65 -6.58
N ALA A 310 -12.76 3.98 -6.61
CA ALA A 310 -13.63 4.88 -5.84
C ALA A 310 -15.11 4.70 -6.22
N ARG A 311 -15.40 4.55 -7.51
CA ARG A 311 -16.75 4.29 -8.00
C ARG A 311 -17.29 2.95 -7.51
N GLY A 312 -16.52 1.87 -7.68
CA GLY A 312 -16.95 0.54 -7.26
C GLY A 312 -17.15 0.41 -5.74
N LEU A 313 -16.43 1.20 -4.94
CA LEU A 313 -16.65 1.27 -3.50
C LEU A 313 -17.97 1.97 -3.14
N ARG A 314 -18.31 3.08 -3.81
CA ARG A 314 -19.54 3.87 -3.57
C ARG A 314 -20.80 3.25 -4.14
N GLU A 315 -20.69 2.58 -5.29
CA GLU A 315 -21.83 1.95 -5.96
C GLU A 315 -22.14 0.56 -5.41
N GLY A 316 -21.45 0.16 -4.33
CA GLY A 316 -21.66 -1.14 -3.72
C GLY A 316 -23.10 -1.34 -3.25
N ARG A 317 -23.68 -2.47 -3.63
CA ARG A 317 -25.07 -2.86 -3.32
C ARG A 317 -25.11 -3.87 -2.19
#